data_AF-A0A3M2DZ84-F1
#
_entry.id   AF-A0A3M2DZ84-F1
#
_cell.length_a   1.000
_cell.length_b   1.000
_cell.length_c   1.000
_cell.angle_alpha   90.00
_cell.angle_beta   90.00
_cell.angle_gamma   90.00
#
_symmetry.space_group_name_H-M   'P 1'
#
loop_
_entity.id
_entity.type
_entity.pdbx_description
1 polymer ?
#
loop_
_entity_poly.entity_id
_entity_poly.type
_entity_poly.pdbx_seq_one_letter_code
_entity_poly.pdbx_strand_id
1 'polypeptide(L)'
;MWLRRATALWLVVAAVAFASPACAGRYAFIVAVDDYAHLPRLRSAVADARHVAAALEAAGFTTTLVLDATAGQIAEEMARFRSRLTDASLVVAYFAGHGVSLGSGSHFLPADATVAAGRLKGTLPLGLMIEAISSPRAQTVVFFDACRLPLGARPDAGERAPRRTAGIYILHATAPLHAATDAARAPGPFAAALAAALSEENVTVEEVGRRVRLAVLRATEGLQVPWETSSLIAPIRLGRRRAQ
;
A
#
# COMPACT_ATOMS: atom_id res chain seq x y z
N MET A 1 -4.96 68.08 -43.19
CA MET A 1 -4.20 67.33 -42.16
C MET A 1 -5.17 66.93 -41.06
N TRP A 2 -5.69 65.69 -41.08
CA TRP A 2 -6.59 65.16 -40.05
C TRP A 2 -5.77 64.24 -39.11
N LEU A 3 -5.62 64.63 -37.85
CA LEU A 3 -4.97 63.81 -36.82
C LEU A 3 -5.90 62.65 -36.41
N ARG A 4 -5.49 61.42 -36.72
CA ARG A 4 -6.09 60.20 -36.14
C ARG A 4 -5.50 59.98 -34.74
N ARG A 5 -6.31 60.13 -33.70
CA ARG A 5 -5.97 59.70 -32.34
C ARG A 5 -6.31 58.21 -32.21
N ALA A 6 -5.28 57.36 -32.13
CA ALA A 6 -5.43 55.95 -31.79
C ALA A 6 -5.30 55.80 -30.26
N THR A 7 -6.43 55.59 -29.58
CA THR A 7 -6.46 55.18 -28.18
C THR A 7 -6.12 53.70 -28.10
N ALA A 8 -4.90 53.36 -27.65
CA ALA A 8 -4.51 51.99 -27.34
C ALA A 8 -5.12 51.59 -25.99
N LEU A 9 -6.13 50.72 -26.03
CA LEU A 9 -6.73 50.10 -24.86
C LEU A 9 -5.81 48.96 -24.40
N TRP A 10 -5.08 49.17 -23.29
CA TRP A 10 -4.29 48.13 -22.65
C TRP A 10 -5.22 47.13 -21.93
N LEU A 11 -5.36 45.93 -22.47
CA LEU A 11 -5.97 44.80 -21.78
C LEU A 11 -5.02 44.30 -20.69
N VAL A 12 -5.32 44.63 -19.43
CA VAL A 12 -4.71 43.99 -18.27
C VAL A 12 -5.31 42.58 -18.16
N VAL A 13 -4.61 41.57 -18.67
CA VAL A 13 -4.93 40.18 -18.38
C VAL A 13 -4.50 39.92 -16.94
N ALA A 14 -5.47 39.90 -16.02
CA ALA A 14 -5.25 39.45 -14.66
C ALA A 14 -4.90 37.95 -14.71
N ALA A 15 -3.61 37.64 -14.53
CA ALA A 15 -3.15 36.28 -14.35
C ALA A 15 -3.75 35.76 -13.03
N VAL A 16 -4.85 35.03 -13.12
CA VAL A 16 -5.32 34.18 -12.03
C VAL A 16 -4.27 33.10 -11.86
N ALA A 17 -3.34 33.33 -10.95
CA ALA A 17 -2.43 32.30 -10.47
C ALA A 17 -3.29 31.21 -9.86
N PHE A 18 -3.54 30.13 -10.61
CA PHE A 18 -4.01 28.88 -10.03
C PHE A 18 -2.94 28.46 -9.02
N ALA A 19 -3.19 28.76 -7.74
CA ALA A 19 -2.45 28.15 -6.66
C ALA A 19 -2.57 26.63 -6.88
N SER A 20 -1.46 26.01 -7.30
CA SER A 20 -1.38 24.57 -7.39
C SER A 20 -1.79 24.04 -6.02
N PRO A 21 -2.72 23.06 -5.93
CA PRO A 21 -3.06 22.48 -4.64
C PRO A 21 -1.75 22.11 -3.95
N ALA A 22 -1.54 22.65 -2.75
CA ALA A 22 -0.33 22.42 -1.96
C ALA A 22 0.02 20.94 -2.07
N CYS A 23 1.23 20.64 -2.57
CA CYS A 23 1.62 19.28 -2.93
C CYS A 23 1.25 18.34 -1.77
N ALA A 24 0.23 17.52 -1.99
CA ALA A 24 -0.15 16.46 -1.09
C ALA A 24 1.10 15.65 -0.73
N GLY A 25 1.43 15.60 0.57
CA GLY A 25 2.56 14.80 1.05
C GLY A 25 2.37 13.33 0.65
N ARG A 26 3.47 12.67 0.25
CA ARG A 26 3.50 11.26 -0.11
C ARG A 26 4.11 10.49 1.05
N TYR A 27 3.34 9.63 1.70
CA TYR A 27 3.78 8.90 2.87
C TYR A 27 3.62 7.40 2.67
N ALA A 28 4.58 6.63 3.17
CA ALA A 28 4.57 5.18 3.10
C ALA A 28 4.66 4.57 4.51
N PHE A 29 3.69 3.73 4.88
CA PHE A 29 3.70 2.98 6.13
C PHE A 29 3.97 1.50 5.83
N ILE A 30 5.09 0.98 6.33
CA ILE A 30 5.61 -0.32 5.92
C ILE A 30 5.78 -1.17 7.18
N VAL A 31 5.08 -2.29 7.24
CA VAL A 31 5.19 -3.25 8.35
C VAL A 31 5.66 -4.59 7.81
N ALA A 32 6.66 -5.18 8.45
CA ALA A 32 7.05 -6.55 8.18
C ALA A 32 7.42 -7.32 9.44
N VAL A 33 7.14 -8.62 9.45
CA VAL A 33 7.47 -9.51 10.56
C VAL A 33 8.04 -10.81 10.02
N ASP A 34 9.29 -11.10 10.39
CA ASP A 34 9.97 -12.38 10.23
C ASP A 34 10.04 -13.14 11.58
N ASP A 35 10.30 -12.42 12.67
CA ASP A 35 10.58 -13.00 13.98
C ASP A 35 9.32 -13.10 14.86
N TYR A 36 8.54 -14.16 14.61
CA TYR A 36 7.37 -14.48 15.41
C TYR A 36 7.74 -15.21 16.71
N ALA A 37 7.25 -14.71 17.84
CA ALA A 37 7.50 -15.31 19.15
C ALA A 37 6.86 -16.70 19.33
N HIS A 38 5.73 -16.95 18.65
CA HIS A 38 4.92 -18.16 18.84
C HIS A 38 4.45 -18.81 17.53
N LEU A 39 4.90 -18.32 16.38
CA LEU A 39 4.55 -18.84 15.05
C LEU A 39 5.84 -19.16 14.27
N PRO A 40 5.78 -19.93 13.18
CA PRO A 40 6.94 -20.17 12.34
C PRO A 40 7.54 -18.87 11.82
N ARG A 41 8.86 -18.73 11.93
CA ARG A 41 9.59 -17.57 11.42
C ARG A 41 9.56 -17.53 9.89
N LEU A 42 9.53 -16.33 9.34
CA LEU A 42 9.72 -16.10 7.90
C LEU A 42 11.17 -15.69 7.63
N ARG A 43 11.58 -15.74 6.37
CA ARG A 43 12.96 -15.43 5.95
C ARG A 43 13.06 -14.17 5.11
N SER A 44 11.98 -13.75 4.47
CA SER A 44 12.02 -12.69 3.46
C SER A 44 11.31 -11.41 3.86
N ALA A 45 10.38 -11.40 4.83
CA ALA A 45 9.45 -10.30 5.01
C ALA A 45 10.15 -8.97 5.34
N VAL A 46 11.16 -8.99 6.22
CA VAL A 46 11.91 -7.76 6.58
C VAL A 46 12.77 -7.29 5.40
N ALA A 47 13.40 -8.21 4.67
CA ALA A 47 14.19 -7.87 3.49
C ALA A 47 13.32 -7.32 2.35
N ASP A 48 12.13 -7.89 2.16
CA ASP A 48 11.11 -7.46 1.21
C ASP A 48 10.62 -6.05 1.52
N ALA A 49 10.28 -5.77 2.79
CA ALA A 49 9.90 -4.44 3.23
C ALA A 49 10.99 -3.39 3.02
N ARG A 50 12.25 -3.71 3.30
CA ARG A 50 13.39 -2.80 3.03
C ARG A 50 13.56 -2.52 1.54
N HIS A 51 13.38 -3.54 0.70
CA HIS A 51 13.49 -3.39 -0.75
C HIS A 51 12.37 -2.50 -1.32
N VAL A 52 11.13 -2.71 -0.87
CA VAL A 52 9.98 -1.88 -1.26
C VAL A 52 10.11 -0.46 -0.71
N ALA A 53 10.60 -0.29 0.53
CA ALA A 53 10.86 1.02 1.12
C ALA A 53 11.82 1.86 0.27
N ALA A 54 12.95 1.27 -0.13
CA ALA A 54 13.93 1.95 -0.97
C ALA A 54 13.33 2.39 -2.32
N ALA A 55 12.46 1.57 -2.92
CA ALA A 55 11.76 1.93 -4.16
C ALA A 55 10.75 3.07 -3.96
N LEU A 56 10.03 3.08 -2.83
CA LEU A 56 9.08 4.16 -2.49
C LEU A 56 9.82 5.46 -2.16
N GLU A 57 10.91 5.42 -1.42
CA GLU A 57 11.78 6.58 -1.17
C GLU A 57 12.32 7.15 -2.48
N ALA A 58 12.82 6.28 -3.35
CA ALA A 58 13.24 6.62 -4.70
C ALA A 58 12.12 7.28 -5.54
N ALA A 59 10.85 6.98 -5.26
CA ALA A 59 9.68 7.58 -5.89
C ALA A 59 9.17 8.84 -5.17
N GLY A 60 9.85 9.30 -4.12
CA GLY A 60 9.56 10.53 -3.38
C GLY A 60 8.55 10.36 -2.25
N PHE A 61 8.41 9.16 -1.68
CA PHE A 61 7.65 8.94 -0.46
C PHE A 61 8.52 9.10 0.79
N THR A 62 7.96 9.67 1.85
CA THR A 62 8.52 9.59 3.19
C THR A 62 8.07 8.28 3.84
N THR A 63 9.00 7.37 4.10
CA THR A 63 8.72 6.02 4.63
C THR A 63 8.74 5.97 6.15
N THR A 64 7.99 5.02 6.72
CA THR A 64 8.03 4.61 8.12
C THR A 64 8.07 3.10 8.13
N LEU A 65 9.19 2.51 8.56
CA LEU A 65 9.36 1.05 8.66
C LEU A 65 9.11 0.59 10.09
N VAL A 66 8.29 -0.44 10.23
CA VAL A 66 7.96 -1.10 11.49
C VAL A 66 8.26 -2.58 11.31
N LEU A 67 9.34 -3.06 11.92
CA LEU A 67 9.88 -4.41 11.67
C LEU A 67 9.81 -5.25 12.95
N ASP A 68 9.42 -6.52 12.81
CA ASP A 68 9.35 -7.51 13.90
C ASP A 68 8.60 -6.99 15.14
N ALA A 69 7.56 -6.20 14.90
CA ALA A 69 6.85 -5.47 15.93
C ALA A 69 5.62 -6.22 16.47
N THR A 70 5.34 -5.99 17.75
CA THR A 70 4.11 -6.47 18.40
C THR A 70 2.89 -5.68 17.96
N ALA A 71 1.69 -6.20 18.22
CA ALA A 71 0.43 -5.50 17.94
C ALA A 71 0.39 -4.10 18.56
N GLY A 72 0.88 -3.97 19.79
CA GLY A 72 0.93 -2.68 20.51
C GLY A 72 1.87 -1.67 19.85
N GLN A 73 3.06 -2.11 19.45
CA GLN A 73 4.04 -1.27 18.77
C GLN A 73 3.54 -0.82 17.38
N ILE A 74 2.91 -1.72 16.63
CA ILE A 74 2.29 -1.38 15.34
C ILE A 74 1.21 -0.33 15.52
N ALA A 75 0.32 -0.50 16.51
CA ALA A 75 -0.75 0.47 16.78
C ALA A 75 -0.21 1.86 17.17
N GLU A 76 0.86 1.91 17.99
CA GLU A 76 1.51 3.17 18.35
C GLU A 76 2.12 3.87 17.13
N GLU A 77 2.85 3.13 16.29
CA GLU A 77 3.45 3.70 15.07
C GLU A 77 2.40 4.12 14.05
N MET A 78 1.27 3.43 13.96
CA MET A 78 0.14 3.87 13.14
C MET A 78 -0.46 5.19 13.64
N ALA A 79 -0.59 5.38 14.96
CA ALA A 79 -1.05 6.64 15.53
C ALA A 79 -0.08 7.79 15.25
N ARG A 80 1.24 7.55 15.41
CA ARG A 80 2.30 8.51 15.07
C ARG A 80 2.36 8.81 13.57
N PHE A 81 2.14 7.80 12.72
CA PHE A 81 2.06 7.98 11.27
C PHE A 81 0.87 8.86 10.90
N ARG A 82 -0.30 8.58 11.47
CA ARG A 82 -1.53 9.33 11.24
C ARG A 82 -1.39 10.81 11.60
N SER A 83 -0.69 11.14 12.70
CA SER A 83 -0.51 12.55 13.11
C SER A 83 0.32 13.38 12.13
N ARG A 84 1.04 12.74 11.18
CA ARG A 84 1.81 13.43 10.12
C ARG A 84 0.99 13.66 8.84
N LEU A 85 -0.17 13.02 8.70
CA LEU A 85 -0.96 13.08 7.48
C LEU A 85 -1.86 14.32 7.45
N THR A 86 -2.02 14.87 6.25
CA THR A 86 -3.08 15.84 5.94
C THR A 86 -4.21 15.15 5.15
N ASP A 87 -5.37 15.81 5.05
CA ASP A 87 -6.50 15.31 4.25
C ASP A 87 -6.15 15.05 2.79
N ALA A 88 -5.20 15.79 2.21
CA ALA A 88 -4.82 15.64 0.81
C ALA A 88 -3.75 14.55 0.57
N SER A 89 -3.17 13.96 1.62
CA SER A 89 -2.00 13.09 1.50
C SER A 89 -2.25 11.83 0.65
N LEU A 90 -1.23 11.42 -0.11
CA LEU A 90 -1.20 10.11 -0.76
C LEU A 90 -0.49 9.12 0.16
N VAL A 91 -1.22 8.07 0.57
CA VAL A 91 -0.71 7.04 1.49
C VAL A 91 -0.48 5.74 0.72
N VAL A 92 0.73 5.20 0.84
CA VAL A 92 1.04 3.82 0.48
C VAL A 92 1.23 3.02 1.76
N ALA A 93 0.67 1.82 1.82
CA ALA A 93 0.93 0.85 2.87
C ALA A 93 1.51 -0.43 2.26
N TYR A 94 2.52 -1.02 2.91
CA TYR A 94 3.04 -2.33 2.56
C TYR A 94 3.09 -3.20 3.82
N PHE A 95 2.45 -4.37 3.76
CA PHE A 95 2.42 -5.33 4.86
C PHE A 95 3.00 -6.65 4.38
N ALA A 96 4.09 -7.13 4.98
CA ALA A 96 4.70 -8.42 4.67
C ALA A 96 4.79 -9.32 5.90
N GLY A 97 4.38 -10.57 5.78
CA GLY A 97 4.43 -11.52 6.90
C GLY A 97 3.34 -12.57 6.83
N HIS A 98 3.05 -13.19 7.97
CA HIS A 98 1.89 -14.07 8.08
C HIS A 98 0.58 -13.28 8.03
N GLY A 99 -0.33 -13.81 7.23
CA GLY A 99 -1.69 -13.30 7.08
C GLY A 99 -2.68 -14.46 7.03
N VAL A 100 -3.91 -14.18 7.43
CA VAL A 100 -4.99 -15.16 7.50
C VAL A 100 -6.30 -14.53 7.07
N SER A 101 -7.23 -15.35 6.59
CA SER A 101 -8.61 -14.91 6.37
C SER A 101 -9.48 -15.37 7.53
N LEU A 102 -10.08 -14.41 8.25
CA LEU A 102 -10.98 -14.63 9.38
C LEU A 102 -12.32 -13.93 9.13
N GLY A 103 -13.41 -14.69 9.19
CA GLY A 103 -14.74 -14.18 8.87
C GLY A 103 -14.78 -13.63 7.44
N SER A 104 -14.91 -12.32 7.32
CA SER A 104 -14.99 -11.62 6.04
C SER A 104 -13.76 -10.80 5.71
N GLY A 105 -12.61 -10.93 6.38
CA GLY A 105 -11.47 -10.03 6.12
C GLY A 105 -10.12 -10.72 6.11
N SER A 106 -9.16 -10.10 5.44
CA SER A 106 -7.74 -10.39 5.63
C SER A 106 -7.26 -9.80 6.97
N HIS A 107 -6.50 -10.57 7.72
CA HIS A 107 -5.86 -10.15 8.98
C HIS A 107 -4.36 -10.31 8.86
N PHE A 108 -3.60 -9.35 9.40
CA PHE A 108 -2.16 -9.42 9.55
C PHE A 108 -1.80 -9.98 10.93
N LEU A 109 -0.73 -10.76 11.01
CA LEU A 109 -0.23 -11.31 12.27
C LEU A 109 1.02 -10.54 12.74
N PRO A 110 0.97 -9.88 13.90
CA PRO A 110 2.14 -9.25 14.52
C PRO A 110 3.10 -10.28 15.15
N ALA A 111 4.29 -9.84 15.57
CA ALA A 111 5.33 -10.71 16.14
C ALA A 111 4.88 -11.48 17.40
N ASP A 112 3.96 -10.90 18.18
CA ASP A 112 3.39 -11.47 19.40
C ASP A 112 2.06 -12.23 19.19
N ALA A 113 1.66 -12.49 17.94
CA ALA A 113 0.48 -13.30 17.64
C ALA A 113 0.63 -14.72 18.20
N THR A 114 -0.43 -15.25 18.81
CA THR A 114 -0.41 -16.57 19.47
C THR A 114 -1.54 -17.47 18.99
N VAL A 115 -1.34 -18.79 19.16
CA VAL A 115 -2.41 -19.79 19.04
C VAL A 115 -2.77 -20.26 20.45
N ALA A 116 -3.99 -19.95 20.90
CA ALA A 116 -4.52 -20.38 22.19
C ALA A 116 -5.78 -21.22 21.99
N ALA A 117 -5.80 -22.44 22.55
CA ALA A 117 -6.90 -23.40 22.39
C ALA A 117 -7.33 -23.59 20.91
N GLY A 118 -6.35 -23.73 20.02
CA GLY A 118 -6.58 -23.92 18.58
C GLY A 118 -7.12 -22.68 17.84
N ARG A 119 -7.13 -21.49 18.46
CA ARG A 119 -7.59 -20.24 17.86
C ARG A 119 -6.48 -19.19 17.86
N LEU A 120 -6.32 -18.47 16.76
CA LEU A 120 -5.44 -17.31 16.72
C LEU A 120 -5.94 -16.19 17.64
N LYS A 121 -4.99 -15.51 18.28
CA LYS A 121 -5.17 -14.33 19.14
C LYS A 121 -4.19 -13.24 18.73
N GLY A 122 -4.56 -11.98 18.99
CA GLY A 122 -3.72 -10.82 18.70
C GLY A 122 -3.61 -10.47 17.21
N THR A 123 -4.57 -10.86 16.37
CA THR A 123 -4.54 -10.54 14.94
C THR A 123 -5.01 -9.11 14.67
N LEU A 124 -4.51 -8.49 13.61
CA LEU A 124 -4.87 -7.13 13.21
C LEU A 124 -5.72 -7.17 11.94
N PRO A 125 -7.01 -6.79 11.97
CA PRO A 125 -7.85 -6.75 10.77
C PRO A 125 -7.33 -5.70 9.77
N LEU A 126 -7.07 -6.09 8.52
CA LEU A 126 -6.51 -5.20 7.50
C LEU A 126 -7.36 -3.95 7.30
N GLY A 127 -8.69 -4.07 7.30
CA GLY A 127 -9.60 -2.93 7.19
C GLY A 127 -9.40 -1.89 8.29
N LEU A 128 -9.20 -2.32 9.55
CA LEU A 128 -8.91 -1.40 10.65
C LEU A 128 -7.52 -0.79 10.53
N MET A 129 -6.56 -1.55 9.99
CA MET A 129 -5.22 -1.03 9.74
C MET A 129 -5.25 0.11 8.71
N ILE A 130 -5.97 -0.09 7.61
CA ILE A 130 -6.20 0.92 6.57
C ILE A 130 -6.90 2.15 7.17
N GLU A 131 -7.99 1.97 7.92
CA GLU A 131 -8.73 3.08 8.53
C GLU A 131 -7.85 3.96 9.45
N ALA A 132 -6.95 3.35 10.22
CA ALA A 132 -6.05 4.07 11.11
C ALA A 132 -5.01 4.92 10.35
N ILE A 133 -4.50 4.44 9.21
CA ILE A 133 -3.49 5.16 8.40
C ILE A 133 -4.07 6.01 7.26
N SER A 134 -5.40 6.09 7.12
CA SER A 134 -6.06 6.85 6.04
C SER A 134 -6.87 8.04 6.53
N SER A 135 -6.69 9.23 5.94
CA SER A 135 -7.57 10.40 6.19
C SER A 135 -8.82 10.40 5.29
N PRO A 136 -9.88 11.17 5.62
CA PRO A 136 -11.13 11.16 4.86
C PRO A 136 -10.99 11.48 3.37
N ARG A 137 -10.00 12.28 2.97
CA ARG A 137 -9.76 12.64 1.57
C ARG A 137 -8.49 12.01 1.00
N ALA A 138 -7.74 11.24 1.80
CA ALA A 138 -6.55 10.56 1.32
C ALA A 138 -6.91 9.46 0.33
N GLN A 139 -6.13 9.43 -0.75
CA GLN A 139 -6.01 8.24 -1.60
C GLN A 139 -5.09 7.25 -0.90
N THR A 140 -5.54 6.01 -0.72
CA THR A 140 -4.79 4.98 0.01
C THR A 140 -4.55 3.78 -0.89
N VAL A 141 -3.28 3.43 -1.09
CA VAL A 141 -2.85 2.25 -1.81
C VAL A 141 -2.24 1.27 -0.81
N VAL A 142 -2.67 0.02 -0.83
CA VAL A 142 -2.19 -1.02 0.08
C VAL A 142 -1.64 -2.18 -0.74
N PHE A 143 -0.43 -2.60 -0.41
CA PHE A 143 0.20 -3.81 -0.92
C PHE A 143 0.27 -4.82 0.22
N PHE A 144 -0.43 -5.94 0.09
CA PHE A 144 -0.56 -6.95 1.14
C PHE A 144 0.15 -8.24 0.73
N ASP A 145 1.42 -8.36 1.15
CA ASP A 145 2.32 -9.48 0.87
C ASP A 145 2.29 -10.52 1.99
N ALA A 146 1.10 -11.09 2.16
CA ALA A 146 0.84 -12.07 3.19
C ALA A 146 -0.16 -13.11 2.69
N CYS A 147 -0.09 -14.30 3.28
CA CYS A 147 -1.01 -15.40 2.97
C CYS A 147 -2.47 -14.99 3.20
N ARG A 148 -3.37 -15.62 2.44
CA ARG A 148 -4.83 -15.46 2.58
C ARG A 148 -5.50 -16.81 2.87
N LEU A 149 -4.79 -17.67 3.59
CA LEU A 149 -5.31 -18.97 3.96
C LEU A 149 -6.37 -18.83 5.06
N PRO A 150 -7.48 -19.55 4.96
CA PRO A 150 -8.51 -19.53 5.98
C PRO A 150 -8.03 -20.25 7.23
N LEU A 151 -8.41 -19.74 8.41
CA LEU A 151 -8.27 -20.47 9.67
C LEU A 151 -9.64 -20.92 10.17
N GLY A 152 -9.88 -22.22 10.14
CA GLY A 152 -11.16 -22.82 10.51
C GLY A 152 -12.14 -22.91 9.33
N ALA A 153 -13.40 -22.57 9.55
CA ALA A 153 -14.43 -22.65 8.51
C ALA A 153 -14.07 -21.75 7.31
N ARG A 154 -14.44 -22.18 6.09
CA ARG A 154 -14.25 -21.40 4.87
C ARG A 154 -14.82 -19.99 5.08
N PRO A 155 -14.04 -18.91 4.85
CA PRO A 155 -14.55 -17.55 4.93
C PRO A 155 -15.67 -17.39 3.90
N ASP A 156 -16.64 -16.54 4.21
CA ASP A 156 -17.65 -16.13 3.25
C ASP A 156 -16.95 -15.61 1.99
N ALA A 157 -17.53 -15.87 0.81
CA ALA A 157 -16.91 -15.62 -0.49
C ALA A 157 -16.69 -14.13 -0.85
N GLY A 158 -16.60 -13.23 0.14
CA GLY A 158 -16.38 -11.81 -0.05
C GLY A 158 -15.57 -11.21 1.11
N GLU A 159 -14.47 -10.55 0.75
CA GLU A 159 -13.78 -9.65 1.67
C GLU A 159 -14.71 -8.46 1.96
N ARG A 160 -15.14 -8.31 3.21
CA ARG A 160 -15.90 -7.16 3.70
C ARG A 160 -15.05 -5.93 3.47
N ALA A 161 -15.54 -5.09 2.56
CA ALA A 161 -14.90 -3.83 2.25
C ALA A 161 -14.71 -3.01 3.54
N PRO A 162 -13.62 -2.22 3.65
CA PRO A 162 -13.45 -1.27 4.73
C PRO A 162 -14.69 -0.37 4.87
N ARG A 163 -14.97 0.19 6.05
CA ARG A 163 -16.16 1.05 6.24
C ARG A 163 -16.14 2.29 5.34
N ARG A 164 -14.96 2.67 4.85
CA ARG A 164 -14.77 3.62 3.74
C ARG A 164 -14.55 2.85 2.45
N THR A 165 -15.39 3.10 1.46
CA THR A 165 -15.41 2.35 0.19
C THR A 165 -14.98 3.17 -1.02
N ALA A 166 -14.36 4.34 -0.84
CA ALA A 166 -13.90 5.18 -1.96
C ALA A 166 -12.45 5.62 -1.77
N GLY A 167 -11.67 5.58 -2.85
CA GLY A 167 -10.27 6.04 -2.86
C GLY A 167 -9.26 5.03 -2.29
N ILE A 168 -9.65 3.76 -2.16
CA ILE A 168 -8.78 2.67 -1.69
C ILE A 168 -8.47 1.72 -2.86
N TYR A 169 -7.20 1.39 -3.02
CA TYR A 169 -6.72 0.30 -3.86
C TYR A 169 -5.92 -0.68 -3.01
N ILE A 170 -6.23 -1.97 -3.10
CA ILE A 170 -5.52 -3.04 -2.40
C ILE A 170 -5.02 -4.04 -3.43
N LEU A 171 -3.73 -4.34 -3.42
CA LEU A 171 -3.12 -5.42 -4.19
C LEU A 171 -2.56 -6.46 -3.23
N HIS A 172 -3.21 -7.63 -3.20
CA HIS A 172 -2.74 -8.79 -2.46
C HIS A 172 -1.72 -9.55 -3.31
N ALA A 173 -0.68 -10.10 -2.66
CA ALA A 173 0.32 -10.92 -3.32
C ALA A 173 -0.24 -12.22 -3.90
N THR A 174 -1.42 -12.65 -3.45
CA THR A 174 -2.09 -13.87 -3.91
C THR A 174 -3.58 -13.67 -4.13
N ALA A 175 -4.17 -14.59 -4.89
CA ALA A 175 -5.60 -14.80 -4.97
C ALA A 175 -6.17 -15.16 -3.57
N PRO A 176 -7.47 -14.92 -3.33
CA PRO A 176 -8.15 -15.39 -2.13
C PRO A 176 -7.89 -16.88 -1.88
N LEU A 177 -7.75 -17.29 -0.62
CA LEU A 177 -7.54 -18.69 -0.21
C LEU A 177 -6.22 -19.33 -0.67
N HIS A 178 -5.25 -18.53 -1.11
CA HIS A 178 -3.92 -19.00 -1.49
C HIS A 178 -2.84 -18.45 -0.55
N ALA A 179 -1.72 -19.16 -0.47
CA ALA A 179 -0.55 -18.77 0.32
C ALA A 179 0.44 -17.97 -0.54
N ALA A 180 1.02 -16.92 0.05
CA ALA A 180 2.15 -16.22 -0.55
C ALA A 180 3.41 -17.08 -0.36
N THR A 181 4.34 -17.00 -1.30
CA THR A 181 5.58 -17.76 -1.21
C THR A 181 6.53 -17.11 -0.21
N ASP A 182 6.91 -17.80 0.86
CA ASP A 182 8.10 -17.45 1.66
C ASP A 182 9.35 -17.83 0.86
N ALA A 183 9.89 -16.84 0.14
CA ALA A 183 10.97 -17.08 -0.79
C ALA A 183 12.26 -17.48 -0.05
N ALA A 184 12.93 -18.54 -0.52
CA ALA A 184 14.22 -18.96 0.02
C ALA A 184 15.34 -17.92 -0.18
N ARG A 185 15.13 -16.95 -1.07
CA ARG A 185 16.00 -15.80 -1.29
C ARG A 185 15.14 -14.53 -1.32
N ALA A 186 15.61 -13.50 -0.64
CA ALA A 186 15.00 -12.18 -0.68
C ALA A 186 15.65 -11.28 -1.75
N PRO A 187 14.91 -10.33 -2.35
CA PRO A 187 13.48 -10.15 -2.16
C PRO A 187 12.65 -11.26 -2.81
N GLY A 188 11.50 -11.59 -2.21
CA GLY A 188 10.50 -12.50 -2.76
C GLY A 188 9.89 -11.97 -4.06
N PRO A 189 9.18 -12.82 -4.82
CA PRO A 189 8.72 -12.49 -6.17
C PRO A 189 7.79 -11.27 -6.20
N PHE A 190 6.92 -11.11 -5.19
CA PHE A 190 6.02 -9.96 -5.11
C PHE A 190 6.77 -8.66 -4.82
N ALA A 191 7.60 -8.63 -3.78
CA ALA A 191 8.40 -7.46 -3.41
C ALA A 191 9.35 -7.03 -4.53
N ALA A 192 10.03 -7.97 -5.19
CA ALA A 192 10.90 -7.72 -6.34
C ALA A 192 10.14 -7.09 -7.51
N ALA A 193 8.99 -7.67 -7.87
CA ALA A 193 8.15 -7.16 -8.95
C ALA A 193 7.56 -5.78 -8.63
N LEU A 194 7.16 -5.55 -7.38
CA LEU A 194 6.62 -4.27 -6.91
C LEU A 194 7.67 -3.17 -6.97
N ALA A 195 8.88 -3.41 -6.44
CA ALA A 195 9.97 -2.45 -6.48
C ALA A 195 10.36 -2.07 -7.93
N ALA A 196 10.39 -3.05 -8.83
CA ALA A 196 10.65 -2.81 -10.25
C ALA A 196 9.55 -1.92 -10.88
N ALA A 197 8.27 -2.22 -10.62
CA ALA A 197 7.15 -1.44 -11.15
C ALA A 197 7.11 0.00 -10.60
N LEU A 198 7.45 0.20 -9.32
CA LEU A 198 7.50 1.52 -8.68
C LEU A 198 8.63 2.41 -9.19
N SER A 199 9.67 1.80 -9.77
CA SER A 199 10.83 2.53 -10.30
C SER A 199 10.52 3.25 -11.63
N GLU A 200 9.42 2.91 -12.28
CA GLU A 200 8.99 3.54 -13.53
C GLU A 200 8.39 4.94 -13.31
N GLU A 201 8.59 5.85 -14.26
CA GLU A 201 8.06 7.20 -14.19
C GLU A 201 6.57 7.24 -14.52
N ASN A 202 5.81 8.08 -13.79
CA ASN A 202 4.40 8.41 -14.07
C ASN A 202 3.41 7.23 -14.23
N VAL A 203 3.79 6.03 -13.76
CA VAL A 203 2.93 4.83 -13.79
C VAL A 203 1.75 4.97 -12.84
N THR A 204 0.56 4.55 -13.28
CA THR A 204 -0.62 4.47 -12.40
C THR A 204 -0.59 3.22 -11.53
N VAL A 205 -1.30 3.25 -10.40
CA VAL A 205 -1.37 2.09 -9.50
C VAL A 205 -1.98 0.85 -10.16
N GLU A 206 -2.93 1.02 -11.08
CA GLU A 206 -3.51 -0.07 -11.87
C GLU A 206 -2.48 -0.70 -12.81
N GLU A 207 -1.63 0.13 -13.44
CA GLU A 207 -0.53 -0.35 -14.26
C GLU A 207 0.54 -1.07 -13.42
N VAL A 208 0.86 -0.56 -12.22
CA VAL A 208 1.71 -1.25 -11.25
C VAL A 208 1.12 -2.62 -10.93
N GLY A 209 -0.17 -2.70 -10.57
CA GLY A 209 -0.84 -3.96 -10.26
C GLY A 209 -0.79 -4.97 -11.40
N ARG A 210 -1.06 -4.53 -12.64
CA ARG A 210 -0.98 -5.39 -13.83
C ARG A 210 0.44 -5.92 -14.07
N ARG A 211 1.48 -5.08 -13.89
CA ARG A 211 2.88 -5.46 -14.10
C ARG A 211 3.37 -6.41 -13.02
N VAL A 212 3.05 -6.12 -11.75
CA VAL A 212 3.36 -7.00 -10.62
C VAL A 212 2.73 -8.37 -10.86
N ARG A 213 1.45 -8.42 -11.24
CA ARG A 213 0.75 -9.69 -11.54
C ARG A 213 1.47 -10.49 -12.63
N LEU A 214 1.83 -9.87 -13.74
CA LEU A 214 2.53 -10.54 -14.84
C LEU A 214 3.91 -11.05 -14.42
N ALA A 215 4.67 -10.25 -13.67
CA ALA A 215 6.01 -10.61 -13.22
C ALA A 215 5.99 -11.76 -12.20
N VAL A 216 5.08 -11.72 -11.22
CA VAL A 216 4.92 -12.79 -10.22
C VAL A 216 4.45 -14.09 -10.88
N LEU A 217 3.48 -14.02 -11.81
CA LEU A 217 3.04 -15.20 -12.58
C LEU A 217 4.20 -15.88 -13.29
N ARG A 218 5.09 -15.11 -13.92
CA ARG A 218 6.28 -15.66 -14.60
C ARG A 218 7.30 -16.22 -13.62
N ALA A 219 7.62 -15.49 -12.57
CA ALA A 219 8.64 -15.87 -11.59
C ALA A 219 8.24 -17.11 -10.76
N THR A 220 6.94 -17.38 -10.64
CA THR A 220 6.39 -18.51 -9.88
C THR A 220 5.78 -19.59 -10.77
N GLU A 221 5.99 -19.53 -12.09
CA GLU A 221 5.43 -20.49 -13.06
C GLU A 221 3.91 -20.68 -12.93
N GLY A 222 3.20 -19.60 -12.57
CA GLY A 222 1.75 -19.60 -12.38
C GLY A 222 1.26 -20.04 -11.00
N LEU A 223 2.14 -20.42 -10.07
CA LEU A 223 1.77 -20.84 -8.72
C LEU A 223 1.23 -19.69 -7.86
N GLN A 224 1.67 -18.46 -8.11
CA GLN A 224 1.24 -17.28 -7.39
C GLN A 224 0.63 -16.24 -8.35
N VAL A 225 -0.59 -15.78 -8.02
CA VAL A 225 -1.33 -14.79 -8.82
C VAL A 225 -1.75 -13.62 -7.93
N PRO A 226 -1.11 -12.44 -8.05
CA PRO A 226 -1.56 -11.25 -7.33
C PRO A 226 -2.99 -10.83 -7.70
N TRP A 227 -3.76 -10.41 -6.70
CA TRP A 227 -5.19 -10.08 -6.84
C TRP A 227 -5.49 -8.69 -6.30
N GLU A 228 -6.27 -7.90 -7.02
CA GLU A 228 -6.57 -6.51 -6.64
C GLU A 228 -8.04 -6.30 -6.26
N THR A 229 -8.28 -5.30 -5.43
CA THR A 229 -9.60 -4.75 -5.12
C THR A 229 -9.48 -3.24 -5.12
N SER A 230 -10.34 -2.57 -5.87
CA SER A 230 -10.23 -1.13 -6.11
C SER A 230 -11.57 -0.43 -5.93
N SER A 231 -11.49 0.76 -5.37
CA SER A 231 -12.56 1.74 -5.25
C SER A 231 -12.11 3.14 -5.68
N LEU A 232 -11.06 3.19 -6.50
CA LEU A 232 -10.50 4.44 -6.99
C LEU A 232 -11.50 5.11 -7.92
N ILE A 233 -11.69 6.41 -7.70
CA ILE A 233 -12.55 7.28 -8.53
C ILE A 233 -11.72 8.18 -9.46
N ALA A 234 -10.40 8.16 -9.30
CA ALA A 234 -9.45 8.90 -10.12
C ALA A 234 -8.10 8.15 -10.14
N PRO A 235 -7.31 8.26 -11.23
CA PRO A 235 -6.01 7.62 -11.32
C PRO A 235 -5.04 8.11 -10.23
N ILE A 236 -4.32 7.18 -9.61
CA ILE A 236 -3.22 7.46 -8.68
C ILE A 236 -1.91 7.16 -9.37
N ARG A 237 -0.96 8.09 -9.36
CA ARG A 237 0.40 7.86 -9.86
C ARG A 237 1.37 7.58 -8.73
N LEU A 238 2.04 6.43 -8.78
CA LEU A 238 3.00 6.00 -7.77
C LEU A 238 4.46 6.17 -8.21
N GLY A 239 4.71 6.21 -9.51
CA GLY A 239 6.05 6.31 -10.08
C GLY A 239 6.86 7.53 -9.66
N ARG A 240 8.15 7.49 -9.99
CA ARG A 240 9.07 8.63 -9.88
C ARG A 240 8.45 9.85 -10.56
N ARG A 241 8.48 11.01 -9.88
CA ARG A 241 8.18 12.29 -10.51
C ARG A 241 9.38 12.66 -11.37
N ARG A 242 9.15 13.11 -12.61
CA ARG A 242 10.21 13.78 -13.37
C ARG A 242 10.74 14.93 -12.54
N ALA A 243 12.06 15.04 -12.43
CA ALA A 243 12.68 16.29 -12.06
C ALA A 243 12.22 17.34 -13.09
N GLN A 244 11.64 18.43 -12.59
CA GLN A 244 11.36 19.62 -13.40
C GLN A 244 12.66 20.38 -13.66
#